data_AF-A0A7Y3H229-F1
#
_entry.id   AF-A0A7Y3H229-F1
#
_cell.length_a   1.000
_cell.length_b   1.000
_cell.length_c   1.000
_cell.angle_alpha   90.00
_cell.angle_beta   90.00
_cell.angle_gamma   90.00
#
_symmetry.space_group_name_H-M   'P 1'
#
loop_
_entity.id
_entity.type
_entity.pdbx_description
1 polymer ?
#
loop_
_entity_poly.entity_id
_entity_poly.type
_entity_poly.pdbx_seq_one_letter_code
_entity_poly.pdbx_strand_id
1 'polypeptide(L)'
;SLYWDLHVDVKDDIPKGVKEIARAFNTVLAIANPVNPKNPAESISFMKNYLAVRKLRKPLQVWLQKRIDDVKAGKVKNPKKTFVYYWLENAKGERGNYFDENDIVFECFHNFLAFNQFGNTIYMIMQQFSGKKKENKMVQDWFAKTMNGNYDKPVKGSTFSPLDLFVMELFRTLSPNGGSISNVASTSAFESHLYVTTPHKETSDYYVHWEDADTFNPNRYLDVPTSAEVDEKKSKKIGFAQCPFHKSEMKALPVKEKTKITNSAFGTVYGVTNGQPAPVCDYAGYAPFGFGYRRCPGELFNIELIKDFLRKVWDDKISFKVLRIKDPQQVPVAPGKFVPDNIGFSRP
;
A
#
# COMPACT_ATOMS: atom_id res chain seq x y z
N SER A 1 -6.28 -0.93 -16.82
CA SER A 1 -5.02 -0.59 -17.51
C SER A 1 -3.94 -0.23 -16.50
N LEU A 2 -4.17 0.71 -15.57
CA LEU A 2 -3.16 1.23 -14.62
C LEU A 2 -2.23 0.17 -13.99
N TYR A 3 -2.78 -0.92 -13.42
CA TYR A 3 -1.96 -1.98 -12.82
C TYR A 3 -0.87 -2.49 -13.79
N TRP A 4 -1.26 -2.86 -15.00
CA TRP A 4 -0.34 -3.40 -15.99
C TRP A 4 0.51 -2.32 -16.67
N ASP A 5 0.03 -1.08 -16.72
CA ASP A 5 0.83 0.07 -17.14
C ASP A 5 2.04 0.27 -16.21
N LEU A 6 1.80 0.24 -14.89
CA LEU A 6 2.86 0.36 -13.87
C LEU A 6 3.86 -0.82 -13.89
N HIS A 7 3.42 -2.01 -14.26
CA HIS A 7 4.30 -3.19 -14.25
C HIS A 7 5.06 -3.38 -15.56
N VAL A 8 4.41 -3.14 -16.71
CA VAL A 8 4.92 -3.52 -18.04
C VAL A 8 4.56 -2.55 -19.18
N ASP A 9 4.10 -1.31 -18.89
CA ASP A 9 3.75 -0.25 -19.87
C ASP A 9 2.73 -0.71 -20.94
N VAL A 10 1.69 -1.44 -20.51
CA VAL A 10 0.62 -1.93 -21.40
C VAL A 10 -0.64 -1.07 -21.24
N LYS A 11 -0.92 -0.23 -22.25
CA LYS A 11 -2.06 0.71 -22.24
C LYS A 11 -3.33 0.15 -22.86
N ASP A 12 -3.22 -0.63 -23.94
CA ASP A 12 -4.32 -1.36 -24.58
C ASP A 12 -3.83 -2.72 -25.14
N ASP A 13 -4.73 -3.70 -25.28
CA ASP A 13 -4.47 -5.13 -25.58
C ASP A 13 -3.99 -6.01 -24.40
N ILE A 14 -4.71 -5.93 -23.27
CA ILE A 14 -4.56 -6.88 -22.15
C ILE A 14 -5.50 -8.06 -22.40
N PRO A 15 -5.00 -9.31 -22.56
CA PRO A 15 -5.84 -10.46 -22.84
C PRO A 15 -6.95 -10.66 -21.81
N LYS A 16 -8.11 -11.14 -22.26
CA LYS A 16 -9.27 -11.36 -21.37
C LYS A 16 -8.90 -12.21 -20.14
N GLY A 17 -8.15 -13.28 -20.31
CA GLY A 17 -7.70 -14.14 -19.21
C GLY A 17 -6.81 -13.43 -18.17
N VAL A 18 -6.00 -12.46 -18.61
CA VAL A 18 -5.15 -11.64 -17.73
C VAL A 18 -5.99 -10.65 -16.91
N LYS A 19 -7.08 -10.13 -17.49
CA LYS A 19 -8.06 -9.31 -16.74
C LYS A 19 -8.87 -10.16 -15.76
N GLU A 20 -9.28 -11.35 -16.18
CA GLU A 20 -10.14 -12.24 -15.42
C GLU A 20 -9.44 -12.81 -14.18
N ILE A 21 -8.17 -13.18 -14.29
CA ILE A 21 -7.43 -13.76 -13.16
C ILE A 21 -7.30 -12.79 -11.98
N ALA A 22 -7.03 -11.51 -12.23
CA ALA A 22 -6.93 -10.50 -11.16
C ALA A 22 -8.25 -10.38 -10.39
N ARG A 23 -9.39 -10.36 -11.11
CA ARG A 23 -10.72 -10.34 -10.51
C ARG A 23 -11.01 -11.61 -9.71
N ALA A 24 -10.68 -12.77 -10.27
CA ALA A 24 -10.90 -14.05 -9.60
C ALA A 24 -10.06 -14.16 -8.33
N PHE A 25 -8.79 -13.77 -8.40
CA PHE A 25 -7.87 -13.74 -7.28
C PHE A 25 -8.36 -12.83 -6.15
N ASN A 26 -8.76 -11.59 -6.46
CA ASN A 26 -9.29 -10.67 -5.46
C ASN A 26 -10.60 -11.17 -4.85
N THR A 27 -11.45 -11.84 -5.62
CA THR A 27 -12.68 -12.46 -5.08
C THR A 27 -12.35 -13.58 -4.09
N VAL A 28 -11.38 -14.45 -4.41
CA VAL A 28 -10.91 -15.51 -3.50
C VAL A 28 -10.42 -14.91 -2.18
N LEU A 29 -9.63 -13.84 -2.24
CA LEU A 29 -9.11 -13.19 -1.04
C LEU A 29 -10.18 -12.47 -0.22
N ALA A 30 -11.16 -11.85 -0.87
CA ALA A 30 -12.24 -11.15 -0.20
C ALA A 30 -13.18 -12.10 0.57
N ILE A 31 -13.29 -13.35 0.14
CA ILE A 31 -14.05 -14.39 0.86
C ILE A 31 -13.16 -15.01 1.93
N ALA A 32 -13.32 -14.55 3.18
CA ALA A 32 -12.49 -15.00 4.30
C ALA A 32 -12.73 -16.47 4.68
N ASN A 33 -13.96 -16.97 4.53
CA ASN A 33 -14.31 -18.34 4.85
C ASN A 33 -14.77 -19.10 3.59
N PRO A 34 -13.95 -20.02 3.04
CA PRO A 34 -14.29 -20.79 1.85
C PRO A 34 -15.43 -21.79 2.07
N VAL A 35 -15.74 -22.13 3.33
CA VAL A 35 -16.81 -23.06 3.71
C VAL A 35 -17.74 -22.36 4.70
N ASN A 36 -18.71 -21.64 4.15
CA ASN A 36 -19.73 -20.94 4.92
C ASN A 36 -21.11 -21.61 4.73
N PRO A 37 -21.53 -22.53 5.62
CA PRO A 37 -22.81 -23.22 5.49
C PRO A 37 -24.01 -22.28 5.63
N LYS A 38 -23.82 -21.10 6.24
CA LYS A 38 -24.86 -20.06 6.35
C LYS A 38 -24.96 -19.20 5.09
N ASN A 39 -23.98 -19.28 4.19
CA ASN A 39 -23.98 -18.59 2.90
C ASN A 39 -23.39 -19.49 1.79
N PRO A 40 -24.15 -20.50 1.32
CA PRO A 40 -23.65 -21.43 0.30
C PRO A 40 -23.24 -20.74 -1.01
N ALA A 41 -23.90 -19.64 -1.38
CA ALA A 41 -23.59 -18.86 -2.57
C ALA A 41 -22.15 -18.30 -2.54
N GLU A 42 -21.68 -17.86 -1.37
CA GLU A 42 -20.31 -17.38 -1.17
C GLU A 42 -19.29 -18.52 -1.31
N SER A 43 -19.59 -19.70 -0.74
CA SER A 43 -18.73 -20.88 -0.88
C SER A 43 -18.62 -21.35 -2.35
N ILE A 44 -19.73 -21.33 -3.09
CA ILE A 44 -19.76 -21.61 -4.53
C ILE A 44 -18.95 -20.57 -5.31
N SER A 45 -19.12 -19.28 -4.97
CA SER A 45 -18.35 -18.19 -5.57
C SER A 45 -16.85 -18.35 -5.33
N PHE A 46 -16.45 -18.68 -4.10
CA PHE A 46 -15.05 -18.97 -3.76
C PHE A 46 -14.49 -20.08 -4.65
N MET A 47 -15.15 -21.24 -4.70
CA MET A 47 -14.67 -22.39 -5.45
C MET A 47 -14.55 -22.08 -6.95
N LYS A 48 -15.56 -21.39 -7.53
CA LYS A 48 -15.53 -20.96 -8.93
C LYS A 48 -14.31 -20.08 -9.23
N ASN A 49 -14.06 -19.07 -8.40
CA ASN A 49 -12.95 -18.15 -8.60
C ASN A 49 -11.60 -18.81 -8.31
N TYR A 50 -11.52 -19.70 -7.32
CA TYR A 50 -10.34 -20.50 -7.01
C TYR A 50 -9.92 -21.38 -8.20
N LEU A 51 -10.88 -22.09 -8.81
CA LEU A 51 -10.64 -22.88 -10.02
C LEU A 51 -10.25 -21.99 -11.21
N ALA A 52 -10.86 -20.81 -11.36
CA ALA A 52 -10.48 -19.85 -12.39
C ALA A 52 -9.02 -19.37 -12.23
N VAL A 53 -8.59 -19.03 -11.01
CA VAL A 53 -7.19 -18.68 -10.71
C VAL A 53 -6.25 -19.84 -11.09
N ARG A 54 -6.58 -21.07 -10.68
CA ARG A 54 -5.76 -22.25 -11.02
C ARG A 54 -5.62 -22.43 -12.53
N LYS A 55 -6.72 -22.29 -13.27
CA LYS A 55 -6.73 -22.40 -14.74
C LYS A 55 -5.94 -21.29 -15.41
N LEU A 56 -6.07 -20.05 -14.94
CA LEU A 56 -5.52 -18.86 -15.60
C LEU A 56 -4.07 -18.55 -15.19
N ARG A 57 -3.55 -19.14 -14.10
CA ARG A 57 -2.19 -18.88 -13.61
C ARG A 57 -1.13 -19.11 -14.67
N LYS A 58 -1.15 -20.25 -15.36
CA LYS A 58 -0.13 -20.56 -16.38
C LYS A 58 -0.24 -19.64 -17.61
N PRO A 59 -1.43 -19.38 -18.19
CA PRO A 59 -1.59 -18.34 -19.21
C PRO A 59 -1.05 -16.97 -18.80
N LEU A 60 -1.31 -16.53 -17.57
CA LEU A 60 -0.77 -15.26 -17.07
C LEU A 60 0.76 -15.28 -17.00
N GLN A 61 1.36 -16.34 -16.46
CA GLN A 61 2.81 -16.50 -16.41
C GLN A 61 3.45 -16.40 -17.80
N VAL A 62 2.88 -17.09 -18.79
CA VAL A 62 3.38 -17.05 -20.19
C VAL A 62 3.28 -15.63 -20.76
N TRP A 63 2.14 -14.96 -20.54
CA TRP A 63 1.96 -13.59 -21.00
C TRP A 63 2.94 -12.63 -20.32
N LEU A 64 3.13 -12.76 -19.00
CA LEU A 64 4.08 -11.94 -18.23
C LEU A 64 5.52 -12.16 -18.67
N GLN A 65 5.95 -13.42 -18.86
CA GLN A 65 7.29 -13.71 -19.34
C GLN A 65 7.56 -13.02 -20.67
N LYS A 66 6.63 -13.09 -21.62
CA LYS A 66 6.75 -12.37 -22.89
C LYS A 66 6.92 -10.86 -22.68
N ARG A 67 6.19 -10.25 -21.73
CA ARG A 67 6.33 -8.81 -21.43
C ARG A 67 7.65 -8.48 -20.77
N ILE A 68 8.16 -9.35 -19.88
CA ILE A 68 9.49 -9.23 -19.29
C ILE A 68 10.55 -9.29 -20.39
N ASP A 69 10.43 -10.25 -21.31
CA ASP A 69 11.32 -10.38 -22.47
C ASP A 69 11.27 -9.14 -23.38
N ASP A 70 10.08 -8.57 -23.61
CA ASP A 70 9.91 -7.33 -24.37
C ASP A 70 10.61 -6.14 -23.68
N VAL A 71 10.56 -6.04 -22.34
CA VAL A 71 11.31 -5.02 -21.57
C VAL A 71 12.81 -5.22 -21.73
N LYS A 72 13.30 -6.46 -21.56
CA LYS A 72 14.72 -6.82 -21.70
C LYS A 72 15.25 -6.52 -23.11
N ALA A 73 14.45 -6.82 -24.13
CA ALA A 73 14.80 -6.61 -25.52
C ALA A 73 14.64 -5.14 -25.98
N GLY A 74 14.27 -4.21 -25.08
CA GLY A 74 14.09 -2.79 -25.42
C GLY A 74 12.91 -2.50 -26.33
N LYS A 75 11.91 -3.40 -26.41
CA LYS A 75 10.71 -3.24 -27.24
C LYS A 75 9.62 -2.41 -26.58
N VAL A 76 9.72 -2.20 -25.27
CA VAL A 76 8.82 -1.33 -24.51
C VAL A 76 9.21 0.13 -24.71
N LYS A 77 8.23 1.01 -24.96
CA LYS A 77 8.46 2.42 -25.27
C LYS A 77 9.04 3.19 -24.08
N ASN A 78 8.51 2.98 -22.88
CA ASN A 78 8.95 3.68 -21.68
C ASN A 78 9.31 2.70 -20.54
N PRO A 79 10.34 1.85 -20.69
CA PRO A 79 10.63 0.81 -19.71
C PRO A 79 10.94 1.41 -18.33
N LYS A 80 11.55 2.60 -18.27
CA LYS A 80 11.84 3.33 -17.02
C LYS A 80 10.60 3.76 -16.22
N LYS A 81 9.39 3.60 -16.76
CA LYS A 81 8.13 3.86 -16.05
C LYS A 81 7.56 2.60 -15.40
N THR A 82 8.24 1.46 -15.51
CA THR A 82 7.72 0.17 -15.08
C THR A 82 8.50 -0.44 -13.93
N PHE A 83 7.81 -1.14 -13.01
CA PHE A 83 8.47 -1.89 -11.95
C PHE A 83 9.38 -2.99 -12.49
N VAL A 84 8.95 -3.71 -13.53
CA VAL A 84 9.72 -4.79 -14.13
C VAL A 84 11.08 -4.32 -14.63
N TYR A 85 11.17 -3.11 -15.18
CA TYR A 85 12.48 -2.55 -15.56
C TYR A 85 13.41 -2.41 -14.37
N TYR A 86 12.95 -1.79 -13.27
CA TYR A 86 13.78 -1.63 -12.08
C TYR A 86 14.14 -2.97 -11.43
N TRP A 87 13.21 -3.93 -11.39
CA TRP A 87 13.49 -5.26 -10.89
C TRP A 87 14.55 -5.99 -11.72
N LEU A 88 14.43 -5.98 -13.05
CA LEU A 88 15.43 -6.55 -13.97
C LEU A 88 16.82 -5.91 -13.77
N GLU A 89 16.89 -4.60 -13.61
CA GLU A 89 18.16 -3.90 -13.41
C GLU A 89 18.80 -4.21 -12.04
N ASN A 90 17.99 -4.39 -10.99
CA ASN A 90 18.48 -4.78 -9.67
C ASN A 90 18.77 -6.27 -9.53
N ALA A 91 18.25 -7.12 -10.43
CA ALA A 91 18.52 -8.56 -10.52
C ALA A 91 19.87 -8.89 -11.20
N LYS A 92 20.59 -7.91 -11.75
CA LYS A 92 21.86 -8.16 -12.45
C LYS A 92 23.02 -8.43 -11.47
N GLY A 93 24.03 -9.17 -11.96
CA GLY A 93 25.24 -9.47 -11.21
C GLY A 93 24.98 -10.39 -10.01
N GLU A 94 25.69 -10.18 -8.90
CA GLU A 94 25.58 -11.02 -7.69
C GLU A 94 24.17 -11.00 -7.07
N ARG A 95 23.39 -9.94 -7.30
CA ARG A 95 22.00 -9.84 -6.81
C ARG A 95 21.06 -10.85 -7.47
N GLY A 96 21.39 -11.30 -8.68
CA GLY A 96 20.65 -12.32 -9.41
C GLY A 96 20.66 -13.69 -8.71
N ASN A 97 21.57 -13.90 -7.76
CA ASN A 97 21.58 -15.10 -6.93
C ASN A 97 20.43 -15.12 -5.89
N TYR A 98 19.80 -13.97 -5.65
CA TYR A 98 18.75 -13.80 -4.62
C TYR A 98 17.40 -13.35 -5.19
N PHE A 99 17.39 -12.88 -6.44
CA PHE A 99 16.18 -12.38 -7.09
C PHE A 99 16.31 -12.52 -8.61
N ASP A 100 15.46 -13.34 -9.21
CA ASP A 100 15.50 -13.70 -10.63
C ASP A 100 14.19 -13.34 -11.39
N GLU A 101 14.08 -13.78 -12.65
CA GLU A 101 12.89 -13.53 -13.46
C GLU A 101 11.63 -14.26 -12.98
N ASN A 102 11.78 -15.44 -12.37
CA ASN A 102 10.65 -16.14 -11.76
C ASN A 102 10.13 -15.35 -10.55
N ASP A 103 11.03 -14.75 -9.79
CA ASP A 103 10.67 -13.85 -8.69
C ASP A 103 9.94 -12.60 -9.21
N ILE A 104 10.36 -12.02 -10.34
CA ILE A 104 9.64 -10.90 -10.98
C ILE A 104 8.20 -11.30 -11.36
N VAL A 105 8.03 -12.48 -11.93
CA VAL A 105 6.70 -13.01 -12.25
C VAL A 105 5.89 -13.14 -10.96
N PHE A 106 6.48 -13.73 -9.91
CA PHE A 106 5.83 -13.86 -8.60
C PHE A 106 5.45 -12.50 -7.99
N GLU A 107 6.32 -11.50 -8.02
CA GLU A 107 6.04 -10.15 -7.53
C GLU A 107 4.87 -9.50 -8.28
N CYS A 108 4.73 -9.76 -9.59
CA CYS A 108 3.55 -9.33 -10.34
C CYS A 108 2.26 -10.02 -9.89
N PHE A 109 2.32 -11.22 -9.30
CA PHE A 109 1.15 -11.86 -8.66
C PHE A 109 0.91 -11.29 -7.25
N HIS A 110 1.98 -11.17 -6.46
CA HIS A 110 1.93 -10.63 -5.10
C HIS A 110 1.33 -9.22 -5.09
N ASN A 111 1.65 -8.39 -6.09
CA ASN A 111 1.09 -7.05 -6.20
C ASN A 111 -0.42 -7.02 -6.50
N PHE A 112 -1.06 -8.10 -6.94
CA PHE A 112 -2.53 -8.15 -6.97
C PHE A 112 -3.10 -8.01 -5.56
N LEU A 113 -2.51 -8.72 -4.59
CA LEU A 113 -2.90 -8.60 -3.18
C LEU A 113 -2.56 -7.22 -2.64
N ALA A 114 -1.33 -6.74 -2.87
CA ALA A 114 -0.85 -5.49 -2.30
C ALA A 114 -1.64 -4.27 -2.82
N PHE A 115 -1.90 -4.20 -4.13
CA PHE A 115 -2.56 -3.05 -4.75
C PHE A 115 -4.09 -3.12 -4.70
N ASN A 116 -4.69 -4.27 -4.36
CA ASN A 116 -6.13 -4.34 -4.12
C ASN A 116 -6.57 -3.31 -3.06
N GLN A 117 -5.71 -3.08 -2.07
CA GLN A 117 -5.92 -2.07 -1.02
C GLN A 117 -6.20 -0.66 -1.55
N PHE A 118 -5.74 -0.30 -2.76
CA PHE A 118 -6.04 1.02 -3.34
C PHE A 118 -7.54 1.22 -3.52
N GLY A 119 -8.25 0.19 -3.99
CA GLY A 119 -9.71 0.26 -4.18
C GLY A 119 -10.43 0.49 -2.86
N ASN A 120 -10.03 -0.21 -1.81
CA ASN A 120 -10.57 -0.05 -0.46
C ASN A 120 -10.27 1.33 0.12
N THR A 121 -9.01 1.79 0.04
CA THR A 121 -8.60 3.12 0.52
C THR A 121 -9.37 4.22 -0.20
N ILE A 122 -9.43 4.21 -1.53
CA ILE A 122 -10.16 5.21 -2.33
C ILE A 122 -11.65 5.18 -1.96
N TYR A 123 -12.26 4.00 -1.84
CA TYR A 123 -13.65 3.87 -1.43
C TYR A 123 -13.91 4.52 -0.07
N MET A 124 -13.07 4.23 0.93
CA MET A 124 -13.19 4.80 2.28
C MET A 124 -12.99 6.32 2.28
N ILE A 125 -12.06 6.84 1.48
CA ILE A 125 -11.86 8.29 1.31
C ILE A 125 -13.10 8.93 0.66
N MET A 126 -13.65 8.33 -0.40
CA MET A 126 -14.88 8.83 -1.03
C MET A 126 -16.07 8.82 -0.04
N GLN A 127 -16.14 7.85 0.88
CA GLN A 127 -17.11 7.87 1.97
C GLN A 127 -16.92 9.06 2.91
N GLN A 128 -15.67 9.42 3.25
CA GLN A 128 -15.40 10.61 4.06
C GLN A 128 -15.84 11.90 3.39
N PHE A 129 -15.66 12.01 2.06
CA PHE A 129 -16.08 13.19 1.31
C PHE A 129 -17.57 13.24 0.95
N SER A 130 -18.26 12.10 0.95
CA SER A 130 -19.71 12.03 0.67
C SER A 130 -20.57 12.03 1.94
N GLY A 131 -19.95 11.82 3.10
CA GLY A 131 -20.64 11.72 4.39
C GLY A 131 -21.06 13.07 4.97
N LYS A 132 -22.11 13.03 5.79
CA LYS A 132 -22.67 14.21 6.50
C LYS A 132 -22.41 14.19 8.01
N LYS A 133 -21.72 13.18 8.53
CA LYS A 133 -21.44 13.08 9.97
C LYS A 133 -20.38 14.11 10.38
N LYS A 134 -20.29 14.40 11.67
CA LYS A 134 -19.36 15.42 12.21
C LYS A 134 -17.90 15.07 11.86
N GLU A 135 -17.53 13.81 11.96
CA GLU A 135 -16.21 13.30 11.58
C GLU A 135 -15.91 13.53 10.09
N ASN A 136 -16.90 13.34 9.21
CA ASN A 136 -16.75 13.61 7.78
C ASN A 136 -16.49 15.09 7.54
N LYS A 137 -17.25 15.97 8.23
CA LYS A 137 -17.06 17.41 8.13
C LYS A 137 -15.67 17.85 8.56
N MET A 138 -15.13 17.24 9.63
CA MET A 138 -13.77 17.52 10.09
C MET A 138 -12.71 17.14 9.04
N VAL A 139 -12.83 15.96 8.41
CA VAL A 139 -11.94 15.54 7.32
C VAL A 139 -12.06 16.49 6.13
N GLN A 140 -13.29 16.88 5.75
CA GLN A 140 -13.56 17.83 4.66
C GLN A 140 -12.96 19.22 4.94
N ASP A 141 -13.04 19.70 6.18
CA ASP A 141 -12.48 20.99 6.59
C ASP A 141 -10.96 20.98 6.57
N TRP A 142 -10.33 19.91 7.07
CA TRP A 142 -8.89 19.73 6.93
C TRP A 142 -8.45 19.62 5.48
N PHE A 143 -9.21 18.90 4.65
CA PHE A 143 -8.92 18.82 3.22
C PHE A 143 -8.95 20.20 2.57
N ALA A 144 -10.02 20.98 2.79
CA ALA A 144 -10.13 22.34 2.28
C ALA A 144 -9.01 23.24 2.82
N LYS A 145 -8.70 23.18 4.11
CA LYS A 145 -7.60 23.94 4.72
C LYS A 145 -6.25 23.59 4.09
N THR A 146 -5.96 22.31 3.92
CA THR A 146 -4.73 21.82 3.29
C THR A 146 -4.64 22.32 1.85
N MET A 147 -5.65 22.07 1.03
CA MET A 147 -5.60 22.37 -0.41
C MET A 147 -5.65 23.87 -0.75
N ASN A 148 -6.16 24.72 0.15
CA ASN A 148 -6.06 26.18 0.00
C ASN A 148 -4.67 26.74 0.38
N GLY A 149 -3.84 25.93 1.05
CA GLY A 149 -2.49 26.29 1.44
C GLY A 149 -1.43 25.87 0.42
N ASN A 150 -0.17 25.94 0.84
CA ASN A 150 0.96 25.47 0.06
C ASN A 150 1.16 23.95 0.28
N TYR A 151 0.23 23.16 -0.24
CA TYR A 151 0.03 21.77 0.16
C TYR A 151 1.17 20.81 -0.23
N ASP A 152 1.98 21.16 -1.23
CA ASP A 152 3.09 20.32 -1.72
C ASP A 152 4.46 20.72 -1.18
N LYS A 153 4.59 21.86 -0.49
CA LYS A 153 5.88 22.26 0.09
C LYS A 153 6.02 21.74 1.52
N PRO A 154 7.17 21.15 1.89
CA PRO A 154 7.42 20.73 3.27
C PRO A 154 7.18 21.86 4.27
N VAL A 155 6.57 21.51 5.40
CA VAL A 155 6.41 22.44 6.52
C VAL A 155 7.79 22.79 7.09
N LYS A 156 8.00 24.04 7.52
CA LYS A 156 9.30 24.46 8.08
C LYS A 156 9.70 23.54 9.24
N GLY A 157 10.85 22.87 9.11
CA GLY A 157 11.37 21.95 10.12
C GLY A 157 10.84 20.52 10.01
N SER A 158 9.98 20.22 9.02
CA SER A 158 9.50 18.87 8.72
C SER A 158 9.93 18.45 7.33
N THR A 159 10.10 17.14 7.13
CA THR A 159 10.24 16.53 5.79
C THR A 159 8.90 16.48 5.05
N PHE A 160 7.79 16.47 5.80
CA PHE A 160 6.45 16.25 5.24
C PHE A 160 5.79 17.57 4.83
N SER A 161 5.12 17.56 3.69
CA SER A 161 4.22 18.63 3.25
C SER A 161 2.85 18.55 3.95
N PRO A 162 2.05 19.63 3.97
CA PRO A 162 0.69 19.57 4.50
C PRO A 162 -0.17 18.46 3.87
N LEU A 163 0.03 18.16 2.57
CA LEU A 163 -0.70 17.07 1.91
C LEU A 163 -0.20 15.69 2.36
N ASP A 164 1.10 15.51 2.60
CA ASP A 164 1.62 14.27 3.20
C ASP A 164 0.99 14.02 4.57
N LEU A 165 1.02 15.03 5.44
CA LEU A 165 0.45 14.97 6.79
C LEU A 165 -1.05 14.62 6.76
N PHE A 166 -1.80 15.22 5.81
CA PHE A 166 -3.22 14.93 5.64
C PHE A 166 -3.47 13.49 5.20
N VAL A 167 -2.69 13.00 4.22
CA VAL A 167 -2.81 11.62 3.72
C VAL A 167 -2.38 10.61 4.78
N MET A 168 -1.34 10.89 5.56
CA MET A 168 -0.96 10.08 6.71
C MET A 168 -2.11 9.97 7.72
N GLU A 169 -2.77 11.08 8.05
CA GLU A 169 -3.92 11.04 8.96
C GLU A 169 -5.12 10.27 8.38
N LEU A 170 -5.36 10.33 7.07
CA LEU A 170 -6.34 9.45 6.41
C LEU A 170 -5.96 7.98 6.58
N PHE A 171 -4.70 7.60 6.33
CA PHE A 171 -4.27 6.21 6.52
C PHE A 171 -4.43 5.75 7.97
N ARG A 172 -4.05 6.58 8.95
CA ARG A 172 -4.21 6.26 10.38
C ARG A 172 -5.67 6.02 10.75
N THR A 173 -6.53 7.01 10.45
CA THR A 173 -7.93 6.99 10.87
C THR A 173 -8.78 5.99 10.09
N LEU A 174 -8.46 5.72 8.83
CA LEU A 174 -9.19 4.74 8.01
C LEU A 174 -8.65 3.32 8.19
N SER A 175 -7.33 3.16 8.39
CA SER A 175 -6.64 1.86 8.46
C SER A 175 -7.12 0.88 7.38
N PRO A 176 -6.91 1.18 6.09
CA PRO A 176 -7.49 0.40 5.00
C PRO A 176 -7.04 -1.07 5.02
N ASN A 177 -5.84 -1.34 5.51
CA ASN A 177 -5.43 -2.68 5.93
C ASN A 177 -5.66 -2.83 7.45
N GLY A 178 -6.52 -3.77 7.85
CA GLY A 178 -6.93 -3.95 9.25
C GLY A 178 -5.84 -4.55 10.15
N GLY A 179 -4.82 -5.20 9.60
CA GLY A 179 -3.74 -5.74 10.42
C GLY A 179 -2.64 -6.44 9.64
N SER A 180 -1.57 -6.77 10.35
CA SER A 180 -0.47 -7.61 9.87
C SER A 180 -0.36 -8.88 10.71
N ILE A 181 0.08 -9.96 10.07
CA ILE A 181 0.31 -11.26 10.71
C ILE A 181 1.80 -11.60 10.58
N SER A 182 2.42 -11.98 11.69
CA SER A 182 3.79 -12.51 11.74
C SER A 182 3.79 -13.92 12.28
N ASN A 183 4.48 -14.82 11.59
CA ASN A 183 4.68 -16.19 12.06
C ASN A 183 5.69 -16.19 13.20
N VAL A 184 5.40 -16.95 14.24
CA VAL A 184 6.29 -17.19 15.37
C VAL A 184 6.62 -18.68 15.42
N ALA A 185 7.89 -18.99 15.63
CA ALA A 185 8.34 -20.35 15.80
C ALA A 185 7.62 -20.97 16.99
N SER A 186 7.00 -22.13 16.77
CA SER A 186 6.44 -22.92 17.86
C SER A 186 7.56 -23.71 18.54
N THR A 187 7.52 -23.77 19.87
CA THR A 187 8.38 -24.66 20.67
C THR A 187 7.79 -26.07 20.83
N SER A 188 6.69 -26.36 20.13
CA SER A 188 6.05 -27.67 20.14
C SER A 188 6.90 -28.72 19.42
N ALA A 189 6.84 -29.97 19.90
CA ALA A 189 7.39 -31.13 19.20
C ALA A 189 6.62 -31.48 17.91
N PHE A 190 5.45 -30.87 17.70
CA PHE A 190 4.64 -31.00 16.48
C PHE A 190 4.72 -29.73 15.64
N GLU A 191 4.71 -29.89 14.31
CA GLU A 191 4.60 -28.77 13.37
C GLU A 191 3.33 -27.96 13.70
N SER A 192 3.56 -26.73 14.16
CA SER A 192 2.49 -25.82 14.57
C SER A 192 2.92 -24.40 14.25
N HIS A 193 1.95 -23.62 13.77
CA HIS A 193 2.16 -22.23 13.39
C HIS A 193 1.50 -21.34 14.43
N LEU A 194 2.32 -20.59 15.18
CA LEU A 194 1.86 -19.52 16.03
C LEU A 194 1.92 -18.21 15.25
N TYR A 195 0.98 -17.31 15.55
CA TYR A 195 0.87 -16.03 14.87
C TYR A 195 0.79 -14.90 15.88
N VAL A 196 1.56 -13.84 15.65
CA VAL A 196 1.36 -12.54 16.29
C VAL A 196 0.60 -11.67 15.32
N THR A 197 -0.53 -11.13 15.78
CA THR A 197 -1.34 -10.18 15.02
C THR A 197 -1.04 -8.78 15.51
N THR A 198 -0.75 -7.87 14.58
CA THR A 198 -0.69 -6.43 14.85
C THR A 198 -1.97 -5.79 14.30
N PRO A 199 -2.94 -5.44 15.17
CA PRO A 199 -4.20 -4.84 14.75
C PRO A 199 -3.99 -3.35 14.44
N HIS A 200 -3.98 -2.98 13.15
CA HIS A 200 -3.52 -1.67 12.72
C HIS A 200 -4.39 -0.53 13.26
N LYS A 201 -5.72 -0.70 13.25
CA LYS A 201 -6.65 0.35 13.70
C LYS A 201 -6.53 0.58 15.20
N GLU A 202 -6.55 -0.48 15.98
CA GLU A 202 -6.46 -0.47 17.42
C GLU A 202 -5.11 0.08 17.89
N THR A 203 -4.00 -0.29 17.23
CA THR A 203 -2.69 0.32 17.49
C THR A 203 -2.67 1.81 17.14
N SER A 204 -3.30 2.20 16.02
CA SER A 204 -3.36 3.59 15.56
C SER A 204 -4.26 4.49 16.39
N ASP A 205 -5.21 3.92 17.12
CA ASP A 205 -6.14 4.61 18.01
C ASP A 205 -5.70 4.55 19.49
N TYR A 206 -4.61 3.84 19.80
CA TYR A 206 -4.25 3.59 21.19
C TYR A 206 -3.84 4.88 21.89
N TYR A 207 -4.55 5.22 22.96
CA TYR A 207 -4.45 6.51 23.68
C TYR A 207 -3.05 6.83 24.21
N VAL A 208 -2.21 5.81 24.42
CA VAL A 208 -0.82 6.02 24.88
C VAL A 208 0.03 6.72 23.80
N HIS A 209 -0.38 6.63 22.54
CA HIS A 209 0.33 7.26 21.42
C HIS A 209 -0.23 8.62 21.05
N TRP A 210 -1.51 8.90 21.34
CA TRP A 210 -2.21 10.09 20.87
C TRP A 210 -3.17 10.60 21.93
N GLU A 211 -3.00 11.86 22.36
CA GLU A 211 -3.85 12.52 23.36
C GLU A 211 -5.31 12.65 22.91
N ASP A 212 -5.54 12.76 21.59
CA ASP A 212 -6.84 12.95 20.92
C ASP A 212 -7.01 11.98 19.74
N ALA A 213 -6.79 10.68 19.98
CA ALA A 213 -6.71 9.65 18.92
C ALA A 213 -7.92 9.60 17.96
N ASP A 214 -9.10 10.01 18.42
CA ASP A 214 -10.36 10.05 17.67
C ASP A 214 -10.54 11.31 16.80
N THR A 215 -9.74 12.34 17.04
CA THR A 215 -9.78 13.60 16.32
C THR A 215 -8.90 13.52 15.07
N PHE A 216 -9.47 13.88 13.92
CA PHE A 216 -8.69 13.97 12.68
C PHE A 216 -7.78 15.20 12.75
N ASN A 217 -6.47 14.99 12.91
CA ASN A 217 -5.49 16.05 13.09
C ASN A 217 -4.17 15.73 12.36
N PRO A 218 -3.99 16.18 11.11
CA PRO A 218 -2.74 16.01 10.37
C PRO A 218 -1.50 16.58 11.06
N ASN A 219 -1.64 17.61 11.89
CA ASN A 219 -0.50 18.24 12.53
C ASN A 219 0.15 17.37 13.63
N ARG A 220 -0.49 16.27 14.04
CA ARG A 220 0.06 15.36 15.06
C ARG A 220 1.40 14.75 14.67
N TYR A 221 1.74 14.71 13.38
CA TYR A 221 3.00 14.15 12.88
C TYR A 221 4.13 15.18 12.72
N LEU A 222 3.94 16.42 13.15
CA LEU A 222 5.02 17.42 13.07
C LEU A 222 6.17 17.11 14.03
N ASP A 223 5.87 16.50 15.18
CA ASP A 223 6.83 16.22 16.26
C ASP A 223 7.18 14.73 16.39
N VAL A 224 6.68 13.88 15.48
CA VAL A 224 6.98 12.45 15.50
C VAL A 224 8.25 12.15 14.70
N PRO A 225 9.09 11.20 15.16
CA PRO A 225 10.33 10.91 14.47
C PRO A 225 10.10 10.22 13.12
N THR A 226 10.95 10.57 12.16
CA THR A 226 11.04 9.89 10.86
C THR A 226 12.03 8.73 10.91
N SER A 227 11.97 7.82 9.93
CA SER A 227 12.90 6.70 9.81
C SER A 227 14.37 7.14 9.62
N ALA A 228 14.60 8.39 9.18
CA ALA A 228 15.93 8.97 9.09
C ALA A 228 16.46 9.48 10.45
N GLU A 229 15.58 9.85 11.36
CA GLU A 229 15.90 10.35 12.71
C GLU A 229 15.96 9.24 13.76
N VAL A 230 15.34 8.08 13.47
CA VAL A 230 15.45 6.87 14.27
C VAL A 230 16.76 6.15 13.94
N ASP A 231 17.85 6.66 14.51
CA ASP A 231 19.20 6.12 14.36
C ASP A 231 19.66 5.33 15.60
N GLU A 232 20.92 4.87 15.59
CA GLU A 232 21.50 4.14 16.73
C GLU A 232 21.51 4.98 18.01
N LYS A 233 21.73 6.29 17.92
CA LYS A 233 21.70 7.19 19.07
C LYS A 233 20.31 7.26 19.68
N LYS A 234 19.27 7.35 18.85
CA LYS A 234 17.87 7.30 19.28
C LYS A 234 17.54 5.96 19.93
N SER A 235 17.98 4.84 19.33
CA SER A 235 17.80 3.49 19.87
C SER A 235 18.42 3.31 21.26
N LYS A 236 19.66 3.79 21.46
CA LYS A 236 20.31 3.80 22.78
C LYS A 236 19.59 4.69 23.79
N LYS A 237 19.13 5.88 23.36
CA LYS A 237 18.40 6.83 24.22
C LYS A 237 17.10 6.23 24.79
N ILE A 238 16.45 5.32 24.08
CA ILE A 238 15.22 4.66 24.55
C ILE A 238 15.48 3.34 25.29
N GLY A 239 16.74 2.97 25.54
CA GLY A 239 17.11 1.85 26.41
C GLY A 239 17.55 0.57 25.71
N PHE A 240 17.68 0.55 24.38
CA PHE A 240 18.29 -0.61 23.70
C PHE A 240 19.81 -0.61 23.88
N ALA A 241 20.38 -1.76 24.27
CA ALA A 241 21.84 -1.92 24.41
C ALA A 241 22.58 -1.71 23.09
N GLN A 242 21.96 -2.15 22.00
CA GLN A 242 22.40 -1.93 20.62
C GLN A 242 21.19 -1.89 19.69
N CYS A 243 21.39 -1.37 18.49
CA CYS A 243 20.37 -1.37 17.46
C CYS A 243 19.94 -2.81 17.12
N PRO A 244 18.64 -3.19 17.22
CA PRO A 244 18.19 -4.53 16.85
C PRO A 244 18.35 -4.83 15.35
N PHE A 245 18.47 -3.78 14.51
CA PHE A 245 18.70 -3.90 13.08
C PHE A 245 19.92 -3.09 12.67
N HIS A 246 21.05 -3.75 12.40
CA HIS A 246 22.23 -3.06 11.91
C HIS A 246 21.92 -2.25 10.63
N LYS A 247 22.47 -1.04 10.54
CA LYS A 247 22.28 -0.20 9.36
C LYS A 247 22.94 -0.86 8.16
N SER A 248 22.16 -1.08 7.11
CA SER A 248 22.61 -1.59 5.83
C SER A 248 22.27 -0.59 4.73
N GLU A 249 23.07 -0.60 3.66
CA GLU A 249 22.85 0.23 2.49
C GLU A 249 22.91 -0.62 1.23
N MET A 250 21.89 -0.45 0.38
CA MET A 250 21.83 -1.08 -0.93
C MET A 250 21.70 0.01 -1.98
N LYS A 251 22.64 0.06 -2.94
CA LYS A 251 22.50 0.96 -4.10
C LYS A 251 21.27 0.58 -4.93
N ALA A 252 20.39 1.52 -5.22
CA ALA A 252 19.28 1.31 -6.14
C ALA A 252 19.75 1.46 -7.60
N LEU A 253 19.53 0.44 -8.43
CA LEU A 253 19.87 0.46 -9.85
C LEU A 253 18.60 0.64 -10.70
N PRO A 254 18.71 1.17 -11.94
CA PRO A 254 19.88 1.77 -12.58
C PRO A 254 19.94 3.30 -12.35
N VAL A 255 19.39 3.78 -11.23
CA VAL A 255 19.21 5.21 -10.97
C VAL A 255 20.55 5.96 -11.09
N LYS A 256 20.56 7.05 -11.89
CA LYS A 256 21.79 7.82 -12.17
C LYS A 256 22.20 8.64 -10.95
N GLU A 257 21.19 9.22 -10.29
CA GLU A 257 21.32 9.85 -8.99
C GLU A 257 21.91 8.87 -7.99
N LYS A 258 22.68 9.36 -7.01
CA LYS A 258 23.26 8.53 -5.95
C LYS A 258 22.15 8.08 -5.00
N THR A 259 21.39 7.09 -5.44
CA THR A 259 20.23 6.55 -4.73
C THR A 259 20.62 5.28 -4.00
N LYS A 260 20.31 5.25 -2.71
CA LYS A 260 20.49 4.09 -1.85
C LYS A 260 19.20 3.81 -1.10
N ILE A 261 18.97 2.55 -0.80
CA ILE A 261 17.96 2.08 0.12
C ILE A 261 18.70 1.76 1.43
N THR A 262 18.20 2.25 2.56
CA THR A 262 18.76 2.01 3.89
C THR A 262 17.65 1.78 4.91
N ASN A 263 18.01 1.52 6.17
CA ASN A 263 17.06 1.25 7.25
C ASN A 263 17.28 2.13 8.47
N SER A 264 16.20 2.35 9.22
CA SER A 264 16.23 2.93 10.56
C SER A 264 16.71 1.92 11.60
N ALA A 265 16.86 2.38 12.84
CA ALA A 265 17.21 1.51 13.96
C ALA A 265 16.13 0.49 14.34
N PHE A 266 14.90 0.65 13.85
CA PHE A 266 13.83 -0.34 13.98
C PHE A 266 13.65 -1.20 12.72
N GLY A 267 14.56 -1.09 11.75
CA GLY A 267 14.52 -1.85 10.51
C GLY A 267 13.55 -1.28 9.48
N THR A 268 12.95 -0.11 9.71
CA THR A 268 12.10 0.58 8.73
C THR A 268 12.94 1.02 7.54
N VAL A 269 12.60 0.57 6.34
CA VAL A 269 13.36 0.84 5.10
C VAL A 269 12.93 2.16 4.46
N TYR A 270 13.89 2.95 3.97
CA TYR A 270 13.64 4.19 3.25
C TYR A 270 14.75 4.51 2.22
N GLY A 271 14.43 5.38 1.26
CA GLY A 271 15.35 5.81 0.20
C GLY A 271 16.17 7.05 0.59
N VAL A 272 17.39 7.15 0.07
CA VAL A 272 18.24 8.34 0.14
C VAL A 272 18.77 8.64 -1.25
N THR A 273 18.40 9.78 -1.82
CA THR A 273 18.77 10.19 -3.18
C THR A 273 19.62 11.45 -3.13
N ASN A 274 20.85 11.38 -3.63
CA ASN A 274 21.80 12.51 -3.59
C ASN A 274 21.99 13.08 -2.17
N GLY A 275 21.98 12.20 -1.16
CA GLY A 275 22.10 12.58 0.25
C GLY A 275 20.81 13.10 0.89
N GLN A 276 19.72 13.26 0.14
CA GLN A 276 18.42 13.67 0.67
C GLN A 276 17.60 12.43 1.03
N PRO A 277 17.23 12.24 2.31
CA PRO A 277 16.39 11.12 2.71
C PRO A 277 14.94 11.36 2.26
N ALA A 278 14.27 10.29 1.84
CA ALA A 278 12.82 10.22 1.68
C ALA A 278 12.26 9.27 2.75
N PRO A 279 12.22 9.69 4.03
CA PRO A 279 11.85 8.82 5.12
C PRO A 279 10.32 8.68 5.26
N VAL A 280 9.91 7.72 6.08
CA VAL A 280 8.52 7.55 6.53
C VAL A 280 8.38 7.94 8.00
N CYS A 281 7.15 8.12 8.48
CA CYS A 281 6.86 8.30 9.91
C CYS A 281 7.23 7.02 10.68
N ASP A 282 8.22 7.04 11.56
CA ASP A 282 8.71 5.86 12.26
C ASP A 282 8.33 5.92 13.74
N TYR A 283 7.01 5.84 13.97
CA TYR A 283 6.38 5.99 15.27
C TYR A 283 5.36 4.87 15.53
N ALA A 284 5.35 4.32 16.74
CA ALA A 284 4.51 3.18 17.10
C ALA A 284 2.99 3.44 16.97
N GLY A 285 2.55 4.70 17.12
CA GLY A 285 1.15 5.08 16.92
C GLY A 285 0.70 5.15 15.46
N TYR A 286 1.60 4.95 14.48
CA TYR A 286 1.31 5.01 13.06
C TYR A 286 1.46 3.63 12.42
N ALA A 287 0.46 2.78 12.63
CA ALA A 287 0.43 1.39 12.20
C ALA A 287 -0.15 1.05 10.79
N PRO A 288 -0.75 1.95 9.98
CA PRO A 288 -1.46 1.52 8.75
C PRO A 288 -0.64 0.67 7.76
N PHE A 289 0.68 0.82 7.80
CA PHE A 289 1.63 0.13 6.93
C PHE A 289 2.44 -0.96 7.66
N GLY A 290 2.11 -1.27 8.92
CA GLY A 290 2.91 -2.17 9.77
C GLY A 290 4.21 -1.52 10.26
N PHE A 291 5.12 -2.34 10.79
CA PHE A 291 6.32 -1.87 11.48
C PHE A 291 7.60 -2.61 11.04
N GLY A 292 8.74 -1.93 11.25
CA GLY A 292 10.07 -2.47 11.06
C GLY A 292 10.32 -3.03 9.66
N TYR A 293 11.07 -4.13 9.56
CA TYR A 293 11.47 -4.70 8.26
C TYR A 293 10.32 -5.32 7.46
N ARG A 294 9.16 -5.60 8.09
CA ARG A 294 7.94 -6.10 7.44
C ARG A 294 6.96 -4.98 7.06
N ARG A 295 7.28 -3.74 7.41
CA ARG A 295 6.51 -2.57 7.00
C ARG A 295 6.35 -2.54 5.49
N CYS A 296 5.19 -2.07 5.02
CA CYS A 296 4.87 -2.00 3.60
C CYS A 296 5.96 -1.23 2.83
N PRO A 297 6.70 -1.88 1.92
CA PRO A 297 7.73 -1.20 1.14
C PRO A 297 7.13 -0.20 0.14
N GLY A 298 5.82 -0.28 -0.11
CA GLY A 298 5.08 0.63 -0.97
C GLY A 298 4.45 1.81 -0.25
N GLU A 299 4.77 2.10 1.02
CA GLU A 299 4.12 3.18 1.78
C GLU A 299 4.17 4.54 1.07
N LEU A 300 5.36 5.01 0.70
CA LEU A 300 5.50 6.30 0.01
C LEU A 300 4.79 6.30 -1.34
N PHE A 301 4.79 5.17 -2.04
CA PHE A 301 4.04 5.03 -3.30
C PHE A 301 2.52 5.13 -3.09
N ASN A 302 2.00 4.52 -2.02
CA ASN A 302 0.60 4.63 -1.63
C ASN A 302 0.25 6.07 -1.26
N ILE A 303 1.11 6.74 -0.49
CA ILE A 303 0.92 8.15 -0.14
C ILE A 303 0.84 9.00 -1.41
N GLU A 304 1.80 8.90 -2.33
CA GLU A 304 1.78 9.67 -3.58
C GLU A 304 0.56 9.38 -4.46
N LEU A 305 0.14 8.11 -4.56
CA LEU A 305 -1.08 7.76 -5.31
C LEU A 305 -2.33 8.43 -4.72
N ILE A 306 -2.46 8.45 -3.38
CA ILE A 306 -3.59 9.13 -2.74
C ILE A 306 -3.45 10.65 -2.86
N LYS A 307 -2.24 11.21 -2.81
CA LYS A 307 -2.01 12.64 -3.06
C LYS A 307 -2.47 13.02 -4.47
N ASP A 308 -2.11 12.24 -5.49
CA ASP A 308 -2.55 12.48 -6.87
C ASP A 308 -4.07 12.40 -7.02
N PHE A 309 -4.71 11.42 -6.36
CA PHE A 309 -6.16 11.34 -6.32
C PHE A 309 -6.78 12.58 -5.68
N LEU A 310 -6.26 13.05 -4.54
CA LEU A 310 -6.76 14.21 -3.81
C LEU A 310 -6.54 15.53 -4.58
N ARG A 311 -5.37 15.70 -5.21
CA ARG A 311 -5.10 16.82 -6.13
C ARG A 311 -6.14 16.82 -7.24
N LYS A 312 -6.40 15.67 -7.87
CA LYS A 312 -7.41 15.56 -8.92
C LYS A 312 -8.81 15.90 -8.42
N VAL A 313 -9.19 15.45 -7.23
CA VAL A 313 -10.47 15.80 -6.59
C VAL A 313 -10.60 17.30 -6.39
N TRP A 314 -9.54 17.95 -5.93
CA TRP A 314 -9.51 19.40 -5.70
C TRP A 314 -9.54 20.22 -6.98
N ASP A 315 -8.71 19.86 -7.97
CA ASP A 315 -8.53 20.61 -9.21
C ASP A 315 -9.79 20.54 -10.08
N ASP A 316 -10.37 19.35 -10.22
CA ASP A 316 -11.59 19.13 -11.01
C ASP A 316 -12.87 19.41 -10.20
N LYS A 317 -12.74 19.85 -8.93
CA LYS A 317 -13.87 20.12 -8.02
C LYS A 317 -14.85 18.93 -7.91
N ILE A 318 -14.28 17.72 -7.85
CA ILE A 318 -15.06 16.49 -7.80
C ILE A 318 -15.83 16.40 -6.49
N SER A 319 -17.13 16.16 -6.57
CA SER A 319 -18.00 15.91 -5.42
C SER A 319 -18.50 14.48 -5.43
N PHE A 320 -18.47 13.81 -4.27
CA PHE A 320 -18.91 12.42 -4.11
C PHE A 320 -20.29 12.34 -3.45
N LYS A 321 -21.10 11.36 -3.84
CA LYS A 321 -22.43 11.12 -3.28
C LYS A 321 -22.71 9.63 -3.13
N VAL A 322 -23.15 9.21 -1.95
CA VAL A 322 -23.71 7.87 -1.74
C VAL A 322 -25.05 7.76 -2.47
N LEU A 323 -25.14 6.79 -3.37
CA LEU A 323 -26.31 6.47 -4.17
C LEU A 323 -27.22 5.48 -3.43
N ARG A 324 -28.53 5.71 -3.48
CA ARG A 324 -29.53 4.79 -2.94
C ARG A 324 -29.87 3.74 -3.99
N ILE A 325 -29.10 2.66 -4.02
CA ILE A 325 -29.29 1.51 -4.92
C ILE A 325 -29.83 0.36 -4.07
N LYS A 326 -30.88 -0.33 -4.54
CA LYS A 326 -31.55 -1.40 -3.78
C LYS A 326 -30.61 -2.56 -3.47
N ASP A 327 -29.78 -2.95 -4.44
CA ASP A 327 -28.84 -4.07 -4.34
C ASP A 327 -27.53 -3.70 -5.09
N PRO A 328 -26.67 -2.86 -4.50
CA PRO A 328 -25.43 -2.45 -5.17
C PRO A 328 -24.50 -3.65 -5.36
N GLN A 329 -23.85 -3.70 -6.53
CA GLN A 329 -22.87 -4.73 -6.84
C GLN A 329 -21.78 -4.74 -5.76
N GLN A 330 -21.46 -5.93 -5.24
CA GLN A 330 -20.36 -6.09 -4.28
C GLN A 330 -19.04 -6.24 -5.03
N VAL A 331 -18.08 -5.37 -4.70
CA VAL A 331 -16.76 -5.34 -5.31
C VAL A 331 -15.73 -5.83 -4.30
N PRO A 332 -14.94 -6.88 -4.61
CA PRO A 332 -13.86 -7.33 -3.74
C PRO A 332 -12.71 -6.33 -3.79
N VAL A 333 -12.35 -5.74 -2.64
CA VAL A 333 -11.37 -4.64 -2.56
C VAL A 333 -10.26 -4.85 -1.54
N ALA A 334 -10.35 -5.86 -0.68
CA ALA A 334 -9.27 -6.27 0.22
C ALA A 334 -9.54 -7.70 0.74
N PRO A 335 -8.54 -8.37 1.35
CA PRO A 335 -8.78 -9.62 2.06
C PRO A 335 -9.92 -9.49 3.07
N GLY A 336 -10.87 -10.43 3.03
CA GLY A 336 -12.05 -10.39 3.88
C GLY A 336 -13.02 -9.22 3.65
N LYS A 337 -12.89 -8.44 2.56
CA LYS A 337 -13.67 -7.20 2.38
C LYS A 337 -14.27 -7.06 0.99
N PHE A 338 -15.59 -6.92 0.98
CA PHE A 338 -16.37 -6.41 -0.13
C PHE A 338 -16.87 -5.00 0.21
N VAL A 339 -16.95 -4.15 -0.81
CA VAL A 339 -17.62 -2.83 -0.71
C VAL A 339 -18.73 -2.74 -1.74
N PRO A 340 -19.84 -2.06 -1.43
CA PRO A 340 -20.89 -1.82 -2.40
C PRO A 340 -20.45 -0.78 -3.42
N ASP A 341 -20.70 -1.03 -4.69
CA ASP A 341 -20.60 -0.04 -5.77
C ASP A 341 -21.79 0.93 -5.66
N ASN A 342 -21.66 1.91 -4.77
CA ASN A 342 -22.74 2.81 -4.40
C ASN A 342 -22.30 4.27 -4.24
N ILE A 343 -21.14 4.67 -4.75
CA ILE A 343 -20.68 6.06 -4.69
C ILE A 343 -20.57 6.60 -6.10
N GLY A 344 -21.38 7.61 -6.40
CA GLY A 344 -21.27 8.40 -7.62
C GLY A 344 -20.38 9.62 -7.40
N PHE A 345 -19.90 10.21 -8.49
CA PHE A 345 -19.21 11.49 -8.48
C PHE A 345 -19.78 12.44 -9.53
N SER A 346 -19.59 13.74 -9.31
CA SER A 346 -19.97 14.81 -10.24
C SER A 346 -18.85 15.84 -10.33
N ARG A 347 -18.84 16.58 -11.44
CA ARG A 347 -17.97 17.74 -11.68
C ARG A 347 -18.87 18.94 -12.00
N PRO A 348 -18.46 20.18 -11.66
CA PRO A 348 -19.20 21.39 -11.99
C PRO A 348 -19.44 21.55 -13.50
#